data_AF-A0A3N5TYL2-F1
#
_entry.id   AF-A0A3N5TYL2-F1
#
_cell.length_a   1.000
_cell.length_b   1.000
_cell.length_c   1.000
_cell.angle_alpha   90.00
_cell.angle_beta   90.00
_cell.angle_gamma   90.00
#
_symmetry.space_group_name_H-M   'P 1'
#
loop_
_entity.id
_entity.type
_entity.pdbx_description
1 polymer ?
#
loop_
_entity_poly.entity_id
_entity_poly.type
_entity_poly.pdbx_seq_one_letter_code
_entity_poly.pdbx_strand_id
1 'polypeptide(L)'
;MMRSRLTLARYLAREFIFSFFVSFLFFFFIFFVNNLLLLIQKEDILAKNLPLGDILLIVMFKLPIVVIFAFPFGTLVGALMAVARLSSDNEVLAMRACGVSTKSIFIPFLLMGIAVSFLSFFTNDFLLPAGTVEQIKLGKRMFLAHPGLNLEAFSVNSVKQQNIVIITGDVDDQYLHDIVIFDRTDTQDRRVIRADRATVRNHPEQADVISLRLEDVFSQTIDAQNHEQFEYSRASSMEYNLVFSPWSINVSLGPIEMTATDVWKLVEAKARELEAQKASKFMRAAEQRYLIAAEMRKLRDAETVVTASLPRDRSRLENMLVQYRNERDRKIYNPELQRYTLEFHRKIAYPFACIVFVIFAFPLGLLARKSGRIFGFGIGLIASIVYWGLLFVGHELGINQQYDPMFSMWLPNIVVLAAGLSIIFFSKAG
;
A
#
# COMPACT_ATOMS: atom_id res chain seq x y z
N MET A 1 25.80 -33.94 30.27
CA MET A 1 25.70 -32.48 29.99
C MET A 1 24.81 -32.12 28.80
N MET A 2 24.81 -32.85 27.68
CA MET A 2 24.03 -32.42 26.50
C MET A 2 22.50 -32.50 26.71
N ARG A 3 22.02 -33.55 27.39
CA ARG A 3 20.57 -33.71 27.71
C ARG A 3 20.02 -32.57 28.58
N SER A 4 20.77 -32.05 29.56
CA SER A 4 20.28 -30.96 30.42
C SER A 4 20.16 -29.63 29.67
N ARG A 5 21.07 -29.34 28.73
CA ARG A 5 20.98 -28.14 27.87
C ARG A 5 19.77 -28.18 26.94
N LEU A 6 19.42 -29.35 26.40
CA LEU A 6 18.23 -29.56 25.59
C LEU A 6 16.93 -29.40 26.40
N THR A 7 16.90 -29.92 27.63
CA THR A 7 15.74 -29.72 28.52
C THR A 7 15.53 -28.24 28.83
N LEU A 8 16.61 -27.50 29.13
CA LEU A 8 16.54 -26.06 29.37
C LEU A 8 16.05 -25.30 28.13
N ALA A 9 16.61 -25.61 26.96
CA ALA A 9 16.21 -24.95 25.72
C ALA A 9 14.72 -25.16 25.40
N ARG A 10 14.19 -26.38 25.62
CA ARG A 10 12.75 -26.67 25.45
C ARG A 10 11.88 -25.93 26.46
N TYR A 11 12.33 -25.83 27.70
CA TYR A 11 11.61 -25.08 28.73
C TYR A 11 11.50 -23.59 28.35
N LEU A 12 12.63 -22.96 27.97
CA LEU A 12 12.67 -21.56 27.54
C LEU A 12 11.84 -21.33 26.26
N ALA A 13 11.90 -22.24 25.29
CA ALA A 13 11.10 -22.16 24.08
C ALA A 13 9.59 -22.29 24.38
N ARG A 14 9.19 -23.18 25.30
CA ARG A 14 7.78 -23.31 25.71
C ARG A 14 7.28 -22.05 26.39
N GLU A 15 8.10 -21.44 27.25
CA GLU A 15 7.76 -20.18 27.92
C GLU A 15 7.62 -19.03 26.90
N PHE A 16 8.53 -18.94 25.92
CA PHE A 16 8.43 -17.99 24.82
C PHE A 16 7.16 -18.20 24.01
N ILE A 17 6.88 -19.43 23.56
CA ILE A 17 5.70 -19.73 22.73
C ILE A 17 4.42 -19.37 23.47
N PHE A 18 4.32 -19.70 24.76
CA PHE A 18 3.15 -19.33 25.56
C PHE A 18 2.97 -17.80 25.62
N SER A 19 4.04 -17.06 25.97
CA SER A 19 3.98 -15.60 26.10
C SER A 19 3.76 -14.91 24.75
N PHE A 20 4.35 -15.45 23.68
CA PHE A 20 4.11 -15.05 22.29
C PHE A 20 2.64 -15.25 21.93
N PHE A 21 2.02 -16.39 22.21
CA PHE A 21 0.63 -16.63 21.83
C PHE A 21 -0.35 -15.69 22.54
N VAL A 22 -0.12 -15.42 23.83
CA VAL A 22 -0.93 -14.44 24.58
C VAL A 22 -0.80 -13.05 23.97
N SER A 23 0.42 -12.62 23.67
CA SER A 23 0.69 -11.31 23.08
C SER A 23 0.18 -11.21 21.64
N PHE A 24 0.39 -12.25 20.84
CA PHE A 24 -0.09 -12.37 19.47
C PHE A 24 -1.61 -12.26 19.43
N LEU A 25 -2.33 -12.98 20.29
CA LEU A 25 -3.79 -12.92 20.34
C LEU A 25 -4.29 -11.52 20.69
N PHE A 26 -3.61 -10.84 21.64
CA PHE A 26 -3.92 -9.45 21.98
C PHE A 26 -3.77 -8.50 20.78
N PHE A 27 -2.63 -8.53 20.08
CA PHE A 27 -2.44 -7.70 18.89
C PHE A 27 -3.30 -8.13 17.70
N PHE A 28 -3.55 -9.44 17.55
CA PHE A 28 -4.47 -9.96 16.56
C PHE A 28 -5.86 -9.37 16.75
N PHE A 29 -6.41 -9.34 17.97
CA PHE A 29 -7.71 -8.71 18.22
C PHE A 29 -7.69 -7.20 17.96
N ILE A 30 -6.64 -6.49 18.37
CA ILE A 30 -6.52 -5.05 18.09
C ILE A 30 -6.57 -4.79 16.59
N PHE A 31 -5.74 -5.49 15.81
CA PHE A 31 -5.69 -5.31 14.37
C PHE A 31 -6.94 -5.84 13.67
N PHE A 32 -7.55 -6.92 14.20
CA PHE A 32 -8.79 -7.47 13.69
C PHE A 32 -9.94 -6.48 13.83
N VAL A 33 -10.11 -5.89 15.03
CA VAL A 33 -11.14 -4.86 15.28
C VAL A 33 -10.90 -3.64 14.38
N ASN A 34 -9.66 -3.18 14.27
CA ASN A 34 -9.32 -2.08 13.36
C ASN A 34 -9.69 -2.39 11.90
N ASN A 35 -9.39 -3.60 11.41
CA ASN A 35 -9.74 -4.01 10.05
C ASN A 35 -11.25 -4.20 9.87
N LEU A 36 -11.97 -4.67 10.90
CA LEU A 36 -13.43 -4.80 10.87
C LEU A 36 -14.10 -3.41 10.78
N LEU A 37 -13.62 -2.43 11.56
CA LEU A 37 -14.10 -1.06 11.49
C LEU A 37 -13.84 -0.43 10.12
N LEU A 38 -12.64 -0.62 9.58
CA LEU A 38 -12.29 -0.14 8.23
C LEU A 38 -13.13 -0.80 7.14
N LEU A 39 -13.50 -2.06 7.29
CA LEU A 39 -14.37 -2.77 6.36
C LEU A 39 -15.78 -2.15 6.36
N ILE A 40 -16.38 -1.98 7.54
CA ILE A 40 -17.71 -1.38 7.70
C ILE A 40 -17.76 0.03 7.11
N GLN A 41 -16.71 0.84 7.34
CA GLN A 41 -16.62 2.21 6.80
C GLN A 41 -16.40 2.27 5.29
N LYS A 42 -15.56 1.40 4.72
CA LYS A 42 -15.18 1.49 3.30
C LYS A 42 -16.21 0.88 2.37
N GLU A 43 -16.88 -0.19 2.80
CA GLU A 43 -17.84 -0.90 1.95
C GLU A 43 -19.27 -0.42 2.17
N ASP A 44 -19.48 0.56 3.05
CA ASP A 44 -20.79 1.08 3.45
C ASP A 44 -21.81 -0.05 3.68
N ILE A 45 -21.35 -1.10 4.37
CA ILE A 45 -22.03 -2.39 4.52
C ILE A 45 -23.42 -2.20 5.13
N LEU A 46 -23.56 -1.17 5.99
CA LEU A 46 -24.81 -0.78 6.63
C LEU A 46 -25.86 -0.26 5.63
N ALA A 47 -25.43 0.36 4.52
CA ALA A 47 -26.29 0.83 3.44
C ALA A 47 -26.61 -0.28 2.42
N LYS A 48 -25.75 -1.29 2.30
CA LYS A 48 -25.76 -2.25 1.17
C LYS A 48 -26.49 -3.58 1.43
N ASN A 49 -27.19 -3.75 2.55
CA ASN A 49 -27.97 -4.97 2.89
C ASN A 49 -27.24 -6.29 2.57
N LEU A 50 -25.92 -6.34 2.77
CA LEU A 50 -25.12 -7.49 2.36
C LEU A 50 -25.48 -8.73 3.20
N PRO A 51 -25.61 -9.92 2.59
CA PRO A 51 -25.82 -11.15 3.33
C PRO A 51 -24.71 -11.37 4.37
N LEU A 52 -25.07 -11.74 5.59
CA LEU A 52 -24.09 -11.95 6.68
C LEU A 52 -23.01 -12.99 6.33
N GLY A 53 -23.34 -13.99 5.50
CA GLY A 53 -22.38 -14.99 5.05
C GLY A 53 -21.27 -14.40 4.17
N ASP A 54 -21.61 -13.45 3.31
CA ASP A 54 -20.67 -12.79 2.40
C ASP A 54 -19.71 -11.87 3.18
N ILE A 55 -20.23 -11.15 4.18
CA ILE A 55 -19.42 -10.34 5.10
C ILE A 55 -18.42 -11.22 5.84
N LEU A 56 -18.87 -12.36 6.40
CA LEU A 56 -18.00 -13.27 7.13
C LEU A 56 -16.88 -13.81 6.23
N LEU A 57 -17.18 -14.14 4.97
CA LEU A 57 -16.21 -14.64 4.02
C LEU A 57 -15.17 -13.57 3.63
N ILE A 58 -15.59 -12.32 3.43
CA ILE A 58 -14.66 -11.19 3.22
C ILE A 58 -13.73 -11.03 4.42
N VAL A 59 -14.28 -11.05 5.64
CA VAL A 59 -13.50 -10.94 6.88
C VAL A 59 -12.49 -12.07 6.97
N MET A 60 -12.87 -13.32 6.62
CA MET A 60 -11.94 -14.45 6.58
C MET A 60 -10.78 -14.23 5.61
N PHE A 61 -11.04 -13.69 4.41
CA PHE A 61 -9.98 -13.39 3.44
C PHE A 61 -9.09 -12.21 3.85
N LYS A 62 -9.56 -11.34 4.75
CA LYS A 62 -8.72 -10.29 5.35
C LYS A 62 -7.88 -10.77 6.54
N LEU A 63 -8.14 -11.95 7.13
CA LEU A 63 -7.35 -12.44 8.27
C LEU A 63 -5.83 -12.49 8.04
N PRO A 64 -5.30 -12.92 6.87
CA PRO A 64 -3.85 -12.94 6.63
C PRO A 64 -3.18 -11.59 6.88
N ILE A 65 -3.83 -10.47 6.54
CA ILE A 65 -3.26 -9.13 6.76
C ILE A 65 -3.12 -8.80 8.25
N VAL A 66 -4.10 -9.21 9.05
CA VAL A 66 -4.12 -9.03 10.51
C VAL A 66 -2.97 -9.82 11.15
N VAL A 67 -2.79 -11.06 10.71
CA VAL A 67 -1.73 -11.96 11.20
C VAL A 67 -0.34 -11.38 10.93
N ILE A 68 -0.11 -10.81 9.73
CA ILE A 68 1.17 -10.19 9.35
C ILE A 68 1.54 -9.05 10.30
N PHE A 69 0.58 -8.19 10.64
CA PHE A 69 0.82 -7.12 11.59
C PHE A 69 0.97 -7.64 13.02
N ALA A 70 0.26 -8.69 13.42
CA ALA A 70 0.33 -9.23 14.78
C ALA A 70 1.66 -9.94 15.10
N PHE A 71 2.33 -10.56 14.12
CA PHE A 71 3.56 -11.34 14.36
C PHE A 71 4.71 -10.54 15.02
N PRO A 72 5.14 -9.38 14.49
CA PRO A 72 6.27 -8.65 15.07
C PRO A 72 5.97 -8.15 16.48
N PHE A 73 4.80 -7.54 16.70
CA PHE A 73 4.43 -7.01 18.02
C PHE A 73 4.18 -8.14 19.04
N GLY A 74 3.56 -9.24 18.61
CA GLY A 74 3.42 -10.44 19.43
C GLY A 74 4.79 -11.02 19.85
N THR A 75 5.77 -10.97 18.95
CA THR A 75 7.16 -11.40 19.24
C THR A 75 7.83 -10.47 20.25
N LEU A 76 7.73 -9.16 20.07
CA LEU A 76 8.31 -8.17 20.98
C LEU A 76 7.76 -8.32 22.40
N VAL A 77 6.44 -8.26 22.52
CA VAL A 77 5.77 -8.29 23.82
C VAL A 77 5.88 -9.68 24.44
N GLY A 78 5.75 -10.74 23.64
CA GLY A 78 5.90 -12.13 24.10
C GLY A 78 7.32 -12.43 24.61
N ALA A 79 8.35 -11.96 23.91
CA ALA A 79 9.73 -12.11 24.36
C ALA A 79 9.98 -11.37 25.67
N LEU A 80 9.54 -10.11 25.78
CA LEU A 80 9.66 -9.31 27.00
C LEU A 80 8.93 -9.96 28.18
N MET A 81 7.71 -10.40 27.93
CA MET A 81 6.84 -11.04 28.91
C MET A 81 7.44 -12.34 29.45
N ALA A 82 8.00 -13.18 28.57
CA ALA A 82 8.69 -14.42 28.96
C ALA A 82 9.97 -14.14 29.76
N VAL A 83 10.84 -13.25 29.29
CA VAL A 83 12.11 -12.94 29.97
C VAL A 83 11.86 -12.23 31.31
N ALA A 84 10.91 -11.30 31.37
CA ALA A 84 10.55 -10.61 32.61
C ALA A 84 9.98 -11.57 33.65
N ARG A 85 9.16 -12.55 33.25
CA ARG A 85 8.69 -13.62 34.14
C ARG A 85 9.86 -14.43 34.69
N LEU A 86 10.72 -14.98 33.81
CA LEU A 86 11.89 -15.78 34.22
C LEU A 86 12.86 -14.99 35.12
N SER A 87 12.98 -13.68 34.90
CA SER A 87 13.81 -12.82 35.75
C SER A 87 13.15 -12.55 37.10
N SER A 88 11.83 -12.35 37.15
CA SER A 88 11.08 -12.09 38.37
C SER A 88 10.99 -13.30 39.28
N ASP A 89 10.88 -14.49 38.70
CA ASP A 89 10.87 -15.77 39.42
C ASP A 89 12.29 -16.20 39.86
N ASN A 90 13.30 -15.33 39.67
CA ASN A 90 14.72 -15.60 39.90
C ASN A 90 15.28 -16.83 39.15
N GLU A 91 14.57 -17.37 38.16
CA GLU A 91 15.01 -18.52 37.37
C GLU A 91 16.27 -18.19 36.55
N VAL A 92 16.37 -16.97 36.01
CA VAL A 92 17.59 -16.52 35.32
C VAL A 92 18.78 -16.44 36.26
N LEU A 93 18.57 -15.99 37.50
CA LEU A 93 19.63 -15.90 38.51
C LEU A 93 20.10 -17.32 38.90
N ALA A 94 19.17 -18.23 39.13
CA ALA A 94 19.46 -19.63 39.44
C ALA A 94 20.22 -20.34 38.31
N MET A 95 19.80 -20.14 37.05
CA MET A 95 20.52 -20.65 35.87
C MET A 95 21.96 -20.16 35.82
N ARG A 96 22.17 -18.85 36.02
CA ARG A 96 23.51 -18.25 36.02
C ARG A 96 24.38 -18.76 37.17
N ALA A 97 23.81 -18.95 38.36
CA ALA A 97 24.51 -19.53 39.51
C ALA A 97 24.99 -20.97 39.25
N CYS A 98 24.25 -21.72 38.43
CA CYS A 98 24.63 -23.07 37.97
C CYS A 98 25.65 -23.07 36.81
N GLY A 99 26.25 -21.91 36.47
CA GLY A 99 27.22 -21.80 35.38
C GLY A 99 26.62 -21.75 33.97
N VAL A 100 25.29 -21.57 33.83
CA VAL A 100 24.66 -21.38 32.52
C VAL A 100 24.93 -19.96 32.04
N SER A 101 25.59 -19.83 30.89
CA SER A 101 25.88 -18.51 30.31
C SER A 101 24.60 -17.83 29.80
N THR A 102 24.57 -16.49 29.87
CA THR A 102 23.46 -15.68 29.32
C THR A 102 23.20 -15.97 27.85
N LYS A 103 24.26 -16.30 27.08
CA LYS A 103 24.15 -16.72 25.67
C LYS A 103 23.32 -18.00 25.51
N SER A 104 23.48 -18.97 26.41
CA SER A 104 22.70 -20.22 26.37
C SER A 104 21.23 -20.02 26.70
N ILE A 105 20.89 -18.97 27.46
CA ILE A 105 19.49 -18.57 27.72
C ILE A 105 18.94 -17.81 26.51
N PHE A 106 19.74 -16.96 25.87
CA PHE A 106 19.36 -16.16 24.71
C PHE A 106 19.09 -16.98 23.43
N ILE A 107 19.92 -17.99 23.13
CA ILE A 107 19.84 -18.76 21.87
C ILE A 107 18.44 -19.36 21.62
N PRO A 108 17.77 -20.02 22.58
CA PRO A 108 16.41 -20.51 22.39
C PRO A 108 15.40 -19.43 22.00
N PHE A 109 15.47 -18.24 22.62
CA PHE A 109 14.61 -17.11 22.25
C PHE A 109 14.91 -16.64 20.82
N LEU A 110 16.19 -16.52 20.46
CA LEU A 110 16.59 -16.11 19.12
C LEU A 110 16.11 -17.10 18.05
N LEU A 111 16.23 -18.40 18.30
CA LEU A 111 15.73 -19.45 17.40
C LEU A 111 14.21 -19.37 17.24
N MET A 112 13.47 -19.09 18.31
CA MET A 112 12.02 -18.88 18.20
C MET A 112 11.68 -17.59 17.44
N GLY A 113 12.42 -16.50 17.64
CA GLY A 113 12.27 -15.27 16.86
C GLY A 113 12.51 -15.48 15.37
N ILE A 114 13.54 -16.26 15.01
CA ILE A 114 13.81 -16.67 13.63
C ILE A 114 12.67 -17.53 13.08
N ALA A 115 12.17 -18.50 13.84
CA ALA A 115 11.05 -19.33 13.42
C ALA A 115 9.76 -18.51 13.17
N VAL A 116 9.44 -17.55 14.05
CA VAL A 116 8.31 -16.64 13.86
C VAL A 116 8.54 -15.70 12.68
N SER A 117 9.78 -15.25 12.45
CA SER A 117 10.15 -14.44 11.27
C SER A 117 9.87 -15.20 9.97
N PHE A 118 10.29 -16.46 9.87
CA PHE A 118 9.98 -17.31 8.71
C PHE A 118 8.48 -17.52 8.50
N LEU A 119 7.74 -17.78 9.59
CA LEU A 119 6.29 -17.93 9.53
C LEU A 119 5.59 -16.63 9.08
N SER A 120 6.08 -15.48 9.54
CA SER A 120 5.59 -14.15 9.14
C SER A 120 5.87 -13.89 7.66
N PHE A 121 7.07 -14.19 7.18
CA PHE A 121 7.40 -14.09 5.75
C PHE A 121 6.54 -15.02 4.89
N PHE A 122 6.36 -16.28 5.30
CA PHE A 122 5.49 -17.23 4.61
C PHE A 122 4.04 -16.73 4.54
N THR A 123 3.53 -16.15 5.62
CA THR A 123 2.18 -15.56 5.64
C THR A 123 2.08 -14.36 4.71
N ASN A 124 3.13 -13.52 4.65
CA ASN A 124 3.18 -12.35 3.78
C ASN A 124 3.25 -12.70 2.29
N ASP A 125 4.02 -13.72 1.94
CA ASP A 125 4.32 -14.04 0.55
C ASP A 125 3.35 -15.05 -0.07
N PHE A 126 2.74 -15.93 0.74
CA PHE A 126 1.84 -16.98 0.25
C PHE A 126 0.39 -16.76 0.68
N LEU A 127 0.11 -16.63 1.98
CA LEU A 127 -1.26 -16.57 2.50
C LEU A 127 -1.97 -15.28 2.13
N LEU A 128 -1.28 -14.14 2.17
CA LEU A 128 -1.86 -12.84 1.85
C LEU A 128 -2.30 -12.76 0.37
N PRO A 129 -1.43 -13.01 -0.64
CA PRO A 129 -1.85 -12.96 -2.03
C PRO A 129 -2.97 -13.95 -2.35
N ALA A 130 -2.90 -15.18 -1.79
CA ALA A 130 -3.95 -16.18 -1.98
C ALA A 130 -5.31 -15.70 -1.44
N GLY A 131 -5.33 -15.12 -0.23
CA GLY A 131 -6.54 -14.55 0.36
C GLY A 131 -7.09 -13.38 -0.46
N THR A 132 -6.22 -12.49 -0.94
CA THR A 132 -6.65 -11.35 -1.75
C THR A 132 -7.24 -11.79 -3.09
N VAL A 133 -6.64 -12.74 -3.80
CA VAL A 133 -7.18 -13.21 -5.08
C VAL A 133 -8.60 -13.76 -4.93
N GLU A 134 -8.86 -14.53 -3.87
CA GLU A 134 -10.21 -15.04 -3.60
C GLU A 134 -11.17 -13.93 -3.15
N GLN A 135 -10.71 -12.93 -2.38
CA GLN A 135 -11.50 -11.75 -2.06
C GLN A 135 -11.92 -10.99 -3.33
N ILE A 136 -11.00 -10.82 -4.29
CA ILE A 136 -11.28 -10.12 -5.55
C ILE A 136 -12.32 -10.89 -6.36
N LYS A 137 -12.19 -12.22 -6.47
CA LYS A 137 -13.17 -13.07 -7.15
C LYS A 137 -14.54 -12.98 -6.51
N LEU A 138 -14.59 -12.96 -5.18
CA LEU A 138 -15.84 -12.83 -4.44
C LEU A 138 -16.48 -11.45 -4.66
N GLY A 139 -15.70 -10.37 -4.59
CA GLY A 139 -16.18 -9.02 -4.88
C GLY A 139 -16.76 -8.89 -6.29
N LYS A 140 -16.13 -9.52 -7.29
CA LYS A 140 -16.68 -9.60 -8.66
C LYS A 140 -18.03 -10.32 -8.69
N ARG A 141 -18.19 -11.44 -7.98
CA ARG A 141 -19.48 -12.17 -7.89
C ARG A 141 -20.56 -11.34 -7.21
N MET A 142 -20.23 -10.65 -6.12
CA MET A 142 -21.18 -9.78 -5.42
C MET A 142 -21.65 -8.62 -6.30
N PHE A 143 -20.71 -7.99 -7.03
CA PHE A 143 -21.02 -6.92 -7.97
C PHE A 143 -21.98 -7.38 -9.08
N LEU A 144 -21.74 -8.57 -9.65
CA LEU A 144 -22.59 -9.14 -10.70
C LEU A 144 -23.96 -9.58 -10.18
N ALA A 145 -24.04 -10.07 -8.93
CA ALA A 145 -25.29 -10.50 -8.32
C ALA A 145 -26.19 -9.34 -7.90
N HIS A 146 -25.61 -8.19 -7.52
CA HIS A 146 -26.35 -7.03 -7.00
C HIS A 146 -25.79 -5.68 -7.50
N PRO A 147 -25.98 -5.32 -8.78
CA PRO A 147 -25.40 -4.12 -9.36
C PRO A 147 -26.00 -2.80 -8.88
N GLY A 148 -27.16 -2.81 -8.22
CA GLY A 148 -27.72 -1.64 -7.55
C GLY A 148 -26.91 -1.15 -6.34
N LEU A 149 -25.99 -1.97 -5.81
CA LEU A 149 -25.25 -1.70 -4.57
C LEU A 149 -24.20 -0.57 -4.63
N ASN A 150 -23.99 0.08 -5.78
CA ASN A 150 -23.00 1.16 -5.91
C ASN A 150 -23.58 2.50 -6.40
N LEU A 151 -24.88 2.59 -6.66
CA LEU A 151 -25.52 3.86 -6.98
C LEU A 151 -26.20 4.38 -5.71
N GLU A 152 -25.38 4.95 -4.82
CA GLU A 152 -25.83 5.60 -3.59
C GLU A 152 -26.73 6.80 -3.91
N ALA A 153 -27.72 7.07 -3.05
CA ALA A 153 -28.54 8.27 -3.18
C ALA A 153 -27.68 9.53 -3.05
N PHE A 154 -27.98 10.54 -3.86
CA PHE A 154 -27.27 11.82 -3.87
C PHE A 154 -25.76 11.68 -4.12
N SER A 155 -25.35 10.71 -4.95
CA SER A 155 -23.94 10.41 -5.20
C SER A 155 -23.47 10.85 -6.58
N VAL A 156 -22.16 11.14 -6.68
CA VAL A 156 -21.48 11.43 -7.95
C VAL A 156 -20.50 10.30 -8.22
N ASN A 157 -20.92 9.37 -9.06
CA ASN A 157 -20.12 8.23 -9.46
C ASN A 157 -19.37 8.52 -10.75
N SER A 158 -18.04 8.49 -10.72
CA SER A 158 -17.21 8.70 -11.90
C SER A 158 -16.64 7.37 -12.41
N VAL A 159 -17.07 6.94 -13.59
CA VAL A 159 -16.48 5.81 -14.32
C VAL A 159 -15.28 6.34 -15.09
N LYS A 160 -14.17 6.55 -14.36
CA LYS A 160 -12.96 7.23 -14.85
C LYS A 160 -12.35 6.65 -16.13
N GLN A 161 -12.61 5.38 -16.44
CA GLN A 161 -12.04 4.70 -17.62
C GLN A 161 -12.81 4.97 -18.92
N GLN A 162 -14.11 5.27 -18.83
CA GLN A 162 -14.93 5.67 -19.98
C GLN A 162 -15.19 7.19 -20.00
N ASN A 163 -14.60 7.93 -19.03
CA ASN A 163 -14.81 9.37 -18.88
C ASN A 163 -16.30 9.73 -18.71
N ILE A 164 -17.05 8.84 -18.04
CA ILE A 164 -18.47 9.02 -17.75
C ILE A 164 -18.62 9.45 -16.28
N VAL A 165 -19.48 10.44 -16.02
CA VAL A 165 -19.87 10.85 -14.68
C VAL A 165 -21.38 10.71 -14.55
N ILE A 166 -21.82 9.95 -13.56
CA ILE A 166 -23.24 9.71 -13.25
C ILE A 166 -23.53 10.41 -11.93
N ILE A 167 -24.51 11.31 -11.95
CA ILE A 167 -25.06 11.95 -10.77
C ILE A 167 -26.44 11.33 -10.54
N THR A 168 -26.66 10.82 -9.34
CA THR A 168 -27.93 10.23 -8.92
C THR A 168 -28.60 11.12 -7.89
N GLY A 169 -29.92 11.31 -8.02
CA GLY A 169 -30.76 11.94 -7.01
C GLY A 169 -31.16 10.94 -5.94
N ASP A 170 -32.44 10.95 -5.57
CA ASP A 170 -33.00 10.00 -4.59
C ASP A 170 -33.05 8.57 -5.16
N VAL A 171 -32.97 7.57 -4.29
CA VAL A 171 -32.92 6.16 -4.70
C VAL A 171 -33.90 5.35 -3.86
N ASP A 172 -34.92 4.83 -4.54
CA ASP A 172 -35.83 3.81 -4.02
C ASP A 172 -35.28 2.40 -4.29
N ASP A 173 -35.88 1.36 -3.69
CA ASP A 173 -35.44 -0.05 -3.80
C ASP A 173 -35.21 -0.57 -5.24
N GLN A 174 -35.83 0.04 -6.27
CA GLN A 174 -35.66 -0.34 -7.67
C GLN A 174 -35.46 0.83 -8.66
N TYR A 175 -35.67 2.07 -8.23
CA TYR A 175 -35.67 3.24 -9.10
C TYR A 175 -34.69 4.30 -8.60
N LEU A 176 -33.88 4.82 -9.52
CA LEU A 176 -32.99 5.95 -9.32
C LEU A 176 -33.71 7.18 -9.88
N HIS A 177 -33.92 8.21 -9.07
CA HIS A 177 -34.56 9.46 -9.50
C HIS A 177 -33.53 10.52 -9.87
N ASP A 178 -33.91 11.45 -10.75
CA ASP A 178 -33.11 12.61 -11.16
C ASP A 178 -31.66 12.25 -11.57
N ILE A 179 -31.53 11.36 -12.57
CA ILE A 179 -30.23 10.94 -13.06
C ILE A 179 -29.67 11.94 -14.08
N VAL A 180 -28.39 12.27 -13.94
CA VAL A 180 -27.64 13.03 -14.94
C VAL A 180 -26.35 12.29 -15.30
N ILE A 181 -26.19 11.93 -16.56
CA ILE A 181 -25.03 11.25 -17.12
C ILE A 181 -24.27 12.23 -18.00
N PHE A 182 -23.04 12.54 -17.64
CA PHE A 182 -22.07 13.18 -18.52
C PHE A 182 -21.26 12.10 -19.20
N ASP A 183 -21.47 11.92 -20.49
CA ASP A 183 -20.77 10.97 -21.33
C ASP A 183 -19.74 11.71 -22.19
N ARG A 184 -18.46 11.44 -21.91
CA ARG A 184 -17.31 11.97 -22.66
C ARG A 184 -16.46 10.84 -23.23
N THR A 185 -17.12 9.73 -23.57
CA THR A 185 -16.47 8.54 -24.15
C THR A 185 -15.91 8.86 -25.53
N ASP A 186 -16.63 9.67 -26.31
CA ASP A 186 -16.13 10.19 -27.58
C ASP A 186 -15.24 11.43 -27.34
N THR A 187 -14.16 11.52 -28.10
CA THR A 187 -13.24 12.66 -28.10
C THR A 187 -13.80 13.86 -28.88
N GLN A 188 -14.72 13.63 -29.82
CA GLN A 188 -15.32 14.67 -30.65
C GLN A 188 -16.63 15.18 -30.08
N ASP A 189 -17.40 14.35 -29.39
CA ASP A 189 -18.72 14.72 -28.88
C ASP A 189 -18.81 14.60 -27.36
N ARG A 190 -19.41 15.60 -26.73
CA ARG A 190 -19.75 15.58 -25.30
C ARG A 190 -21.24 15.48 -25.15
N ARG A 191 -21.71 14.40 -24.53
CA ARG A 191 -23.14 14.16 -24.33
C ARG A 191 -23.52 14.35 -22.87
N VAL A 192 -24.62 15.05 -22.64
CA VAL A 192 -25.28 15.17 -21.34
C VAL A 192 -26.65 14.50 -21.47
N ILE A 193 -26.93 13.53 -20.63
CA ILE A 193 -28.20 12.81 -20.59
C ILE A 193 -28.82 13.07 -19.22
N ARG A 194 -30.04 13.58 -19.20
CA ARG A 194 -30.87 13.70 -18.00
C ARG A 194 -32.05 12.75 -18.13
N ALA A 195 -32.40 12.07 -17.05
CA ALA A 195 -33.58 11.23 -16.97
C ALA A 195 -34.27 11.41 -15.61
N ASP A 196 -35.59 11.40 -15.60
CA ASP A 196 -36.35 11.58 -14.35
C ASP A 196 -36.30 10.29 -13.51
N ARG A 197 -36.33 9.12 -14.17
CA ARG A 197 -36.18 7.82 -13.51
C ARG A 197 -35.23 6.90 -14.28
N ALA A 198 -34.54 6.03 -13.55
CA ALA A 198 -33.75 4.96 -14.13
C ALA A 198 -33.89 3.65 -13.35
N THR A 199 -33.84 2.53 -14.06
CA THR A 199 -33.77 1.18 -13.48
C THR A 199 -32.53 0.46 -13.98
N VAL A 200 -31.87 -0.29 -13.10
CA VAL A 200 -30.70 -1.10 -13.45
C VAL A 200 -31.17 -2.46 -13.94
N ARG A 201 -30.80 -2.84 -15.16
CA ARG A 201 -31.08 -4.15 -15.75
C ARG A 201 -29.79 -4.90 -16.03
N ASN A 202 -29.81 -6.19 -15.68
CA ASN A 202 -28.71 -7.10 -15.91
C ASN A 202 -29.01 -7.96 -17.13
N HIS A 203 -28.02 -8.13 -17.98
CA HIS A 203 -28.06 -9.11 -19.06
C HIS A 203 -27.27 -10.36 -18.64
N PRO A 204 -27.93 -11.43 -18.14
CA PRO A 204 -27.24 -12.63 -17.64
C PRO A 204 -26.39 -13.35 -18.71
N GLU A 205 -26.63 -13.09 -20.00
CA GLU A 205 -25.84 -13.62 -21.12
C GLU A 205 -24.58 -12.78 -21.45
N GLN A 206 -24.52 -11.53 -20.99
CA GLN A 206 -23.38 -10.62 -21.17
C GLN A 206 -22.99 -10.04 -19.81
N ALA A 207 -22.18 -10.78 -19.05
CA ALA A 207 -21.72 -10.42 -17.70
C ALA A 207 -20.95 -9.08 -17.62
N ASP A 208 -20.59 -8.52 -18.77
CA ASP A 208 -19.76 -7.32 -18.93
C ASP A 208 -20.58 -6.07 -19.28
N VAL A 209 -21.92 -6.13 -19.25
CA VAL A 209 -22.78 -5.00 -19.60
C VAL A 209 -23.85 -4.81 -18.53
N ILE A 210 -23.89 -3.62 -17.94
CA ILE A 210 -25.00 -3.16 -17.11
C ILE A 210 -25.81 -2.18 -17.96
N SER A 211 -27.11 -2.43 -18.12
CA SER A 211 -28.00 -1.56 -18.87
C SER A 211 -28.82 -0.70 -17.92
N LEU A 212 -28.68 0.61 -18.03
CA LEU A 212 -29.57 1.56 -17.37
C LEU A 212 -30.75 1.83 -18.29
N ARG A 213 -31.94 1.41 -17.89
CA ARG A 213 -33.17 1.83 -18.58
C ARG A 213 -33.61 3.16 -17.98
N LEU A 214 -33.44 4.21 -18.77
CA LEU A 214 -33.79 5.59 -18.46
C LEU A 214 -35.21 5.87 -18.95
N GLU A 215 -35.99 6.61 -18.17
CA GLU A 215 -37.33 7.10 -18.50
C GLU A 215 -37.35 8.63 -18.51
N ASP A 216 -38.15 9.21 -19.40
CA ASP A 216 -38.27 10.67 -19.61
C ASP A 216 -36.92 11.35 -19.82
N VAL A 217 -36.29 10.97 -20.93
CA VAL A 217 -34.89 11.26 -21.21
C VAL A 217 -34.76 12.51 -22.05
N PHE A 218 -33.91 13.42 -21.59
CA PHE A 218 -33.41 14.55 -22.36
C PHE A 218 -31.92 14.35 -22.60
N SER A 219 -31.49 14.32 -23.87
CA SER A 219 -30.09 14.21 -24.22
C SER A 219 -29.65 15.40 -25.06
N GLN A 220 -28.49 15.97 -24.72
CA GLN A 220 -27.84 17.03 -25.46
C GLN A 220 -26.42 16.59 -25.83
N THR A 221 -26.05 16.74 -27.09
CA THR A 221 -24.70 16.47 -27.60
C THR A 221 -24.08 17.79 -28.05
N ILE A 222 -22.83 18.04 -27.67
CA ILE A 222 -22.07 19.25 -27.99
C ILE A 222 -20.77 18.83 -28.67
N ASP A 223 -20.48 19.41 -29.83
CA ASP A 223 -19.21 19.21 -30.52
C ASP A 223 -18.06 19.81 -29.69
N ALA A 224 -17.04 19.01 -29.41
CA ALA A 224 -15.91 19.35 -28.57
C ALA A 224 -14.96 20.37 -29.21
N GLN A 225 -14.97 20.55 -30.53
CA GLN A 225 -14.22 21.58 -31.25
C GLN A 225 -15.04 22.84 -31.48
N ASN A 226 -16.36 22.72 -31.64
CA ASN A 226 -17.25 23.86 -31.83
C ASN A 226 -18.40 23.89 -30.80
N HIS A 227 -18.15 24.59 -29.70
CA HIS A 227 -19.09 24.69 -28.57
C HIS A 227 -20.42 25.39 -28.90
N GLU A 228 -20.53 26.04 -30.07
CA GLU A 228 -21.76 26.69 -30.55
C GLU A 228 -22.68 25.73 -31.31
N GLN A 229 -22.18 24.56 -31.72
CA GLN A 229 -22.97 23.51 -32.37
C GLN A 229 -23.40 22.47 -31.34
N PHE A 230 -24.72 22.38 -31.14
CA PHE A 230 -25.32 21.40 -30.24
C PHE A 230 -26.55 20.76 -30.88
N GLU A 231 -26.75 19.49 -30.58
CA GLU A 231 -27.96 18.75 -30.89
C GLU A 231 -28.66 18.37 -29.59
N TYR A 232 -30.00 18.35 -29.61
CA TYR A 232 -30.77 17.85 -28.47
C TYR A 232 -31.89 16.92 -28.93
N SER A 233 -32.20 15.95 -28.09
CA SER A 233 -33.25 14.96 -28.31
C SER A 233 -34.03 14.70 -27.02
N ARG A 234 -35.30 14.32 -27.18
CA ARG A 234 -36.15 13.82 -26.08
C ARG A 234 -36.68 12.45 -26.45
N ALA A 235 -36.68 11.54 -25.49
CA ALA A 235 -37.21 10.20 -25.65
C ALA A 235 -38.00 9.80 -24.40
N SER A 236 -39.09 9.07 -24.57
CA SER A 236 -39.84 8.51 -23.44
C SER A 236 -39.03 7.44 -22.70
N SER A 237 -38.19 6.69 -23.41
CA SER A 237 -37.26 5.75 -22.80
C SER A 237 -35.97 5.62 -23.61
N MET A 238 -34.86 5.41 -22.91
CA MET A 238 -33.55 5.13 -23.49
C MET A 238 -32.89 3.98 -22.73
N GLU A 239 -32.30 3.04 -23.45
CA GLU A 239 -31.42 2.03 -22.84
C GLU A 239 -29.97 2.49 -22.99
N TYR A 240 -29.34 2.77 -21.85
CA TYR A 240 -27.96 3.23 -21.78
C TYR A 240 -27.07 2.11 -21.26
N ASN A 241 -26.23 1.55 -22.13
CA ASN A 241 -25.37 0.42 -21.81
C ASN A 241 -24.03 0.89 -21.27
N LEU A 242 -23.75 0.55 -20.02
CA LEU A 242 -22.43 0.66 -19.41
C LEU A 242 -21.69 -0.66 -19.63
N VAL A 243 -20.72 -0.65 -20.55
CA VAL A 243 -19.86 -1.81 -20.79
C VAL A 243 -18.80 -1.86 -19.70
N PHE A 244 -19.00 -2.70 -18.69
CA PHE A 244 -17.95 -3.06 -17.76
C PHE A 244 -17.15 -4.21 -18.34
N SER A 245 -16.06 -3.93 -19.06
CA SER A 245 -15.11 -4.99 -19.40
C SER A 245 -14.76 -5.78 -18.11
N PRO A 246 -14.60 -7.10 -18.12
CA PRO A 246 -14.23 -7.85 -16.92
C PRO A 246 -12.82 -7.46 -16.43
N TRP A 247 -12.13 -6.63 -17.23
CA TRP A 247 -10.83 -6.00 -17.03
C TRP A 247 -10.94 -4.49 -16.66
N SER A 248 -12.12 -3.87 -16.76
CA SER A 248 -12.37 -2.46 -16.38
C SER A 248 -12.53 -2.28 -14.86
N ILE A 249 -12.97 -3.32 -14.13
CA ILE A 249 -12.63 -3.36 -12.71
C ILE A 249 -11.17 -3.75 -12.62
N ASN A 250 -10.29 -2.74 -12.68
CA ASN A 250 -8.86 -2.86 -12.47
C ASN A 250 -8.63 -3.18 -10.99
N VAL A 251 -9.06 -4.37 -10.57
CA VAL A 251 -8.68 -4.97 -9.29
C VAL A 251 -7.27 -5.53 -9.48
N SER A 252 -6.34 -4.66 -9.85
CA SER A 252 -4.93 -4.97 -9.81
C SER A 252 -4.56 -5.11 -8.35
N LEU A 253 -3.99 -6.26 -7.98
CA LEU A 253 -3.41 -6.45 -6.65
C LEU A 253 -2.54 -5.24 -6.32
N GLY A 254 -2.82 -4.58 -5.20
CA GLY A 254 -1.95 -3.53 -4.71
C GLY A 254 -0.54 -4.10 -4.44
N PRO A 255 0.52 -3.28 -4.44
CA PRO A 255 1.88 -3.77 -4.15
C PRO A 255 1.99 -4.55 -2.83
N ILE A 256 1.16 -4.19 -1.84
CA ILE A 256 1.08 -4.90 -0.56
C ILE A 256 0.54 -6.33 -0.71
N GLU A 257 -0.39 -6.55 -1.64
CA GLU A 257 -1.14 -7.79 -1.86
C GLU A 257 -0.43 -8.77 -2.80
N MET A 258 0.60 -8.32 -3.51
CA MET A 258 1.41 -9.12 -4.42
C MET A 258 2.46 -9.96 -3.67
N THR A 259 3.01 -11.00 -4.31
CA THR A 259 4.20 -11.68 -3.78
C THR A 259 5.42 -10.75 -3.86
N ALA A 260 6.42 -10.94 -3.00
CA ALA A 260 7.67 -10.20 -3.05
C ALA A 260 8.37 -10.35 -4.41
N THR A 261 8.26 -11.53 -5.05
CA THR A 261 8.83 -11.78 -6.37
C THR A 261 8.15 -10.99 -7.47
N ASP A 262 6.81 -10.87 -7.42
CA ASP A 262 6.05 -10.12 -8.42
C ASP A 262 6.27 -8.62 -8.25
N VAL A 263 6.32 -8.12 -7.01
CA VAL A 263 6.71 -6.73 -6.73
C VAL A 263 8.10 -6.45 -7.27
N TRP A 264 9.08 -7.33 -7.04
CA TRP A 264 10.45 -7.14 -7.52
C TRP A 264 10.54 -7.05 -9.05
N LYS A 265 9.82 -7.92 -9.77
CA LYS A 265 9.75 -7.86 -11.24
C LYS A 265 9.22 -6.51 -11.74
N LEU A 266 8.20 -5.97 -11.06
CA LEU A 266 7.62 -4.67 -11.40
C LEU A 266 8.57 -3.52 -11.07
N VAL A 267 9.32 -3.61 -9.97
CA VAL A 267 10.39 -2.66 -9.64
C VAL A 267 11.45 -2.67 -10.74
N GLU A 268 11.91 -3.84 -11.17
CA GLU A 268 12.92 -3.95 -12.22
C GLU A 268 12.42 -3.41 -13.57
N ALA A 269 11.17 -3.70 -13.94
CA ALA A 269 10.56 -3.16 -15.14
C ALA A 269 10.48 -1.62 -15.11
N LYS A 270 10.00 -1.04 -14.01
CA LYS A 270 9.90 0.41 -13.83
C LYS A 270 11.27 1.09 -13.70
N ALA A 271 12.26 0.40 -13.14
CA ALA A 271 13.64 0.89 -13.08
C ALA A 271 14.24 0.99 -14.48
N ARG A 272 14.08 -0.05 -15.32
CA ARG A 272 14.51 -0.02 -16.72
C ARG A 272 13.80 1.08 -17.52
N GLU A 273 12.52 1.27 -17.30
CA GLU A 273 11.76 2.36 -17.94
C GLU A 273 12.32 3.74 -17.53
N LEU A 274 12.59 3.95 -16.25
CA LEU A 274 13.18 5.18 -15.75
C LEU A 274 14.59 5.42 -16.31
N GLU A 275 15.40 4.36 -16.44
CA GLU A 275 16.73 4.44 -17.07
C GLU A 275 16.64 4.79 -18.56
N ALA A 276 15.71 4.17 -19.30
CA ALA A 276 15.46 4.51 -20.70
C ALA A 276 14.99 5.98 -20.85
N GLN A 277 14.13 6.45 -19.93
CA GLN A 277 13.71 7.85 -19.89
C GLN A 277 14.90 8.79 -19.61
N LYS A 278 15.78 8.45 -18.66
CA LYS A 278 17.00 9.22 -18.37
C LYS A 278 17.96 9.25 -19.56
N ALA A 279 18.17 8.11 -20.23
CA ALA A 279 19.01 8.01 -21.42
C ALA A 279 18.45 8.84 -22.58
N SER A 280 17.15 8.74 -22.85
CA SER A 280 16.49 9.54 -23.88
C SER A 280 16.59 11.05 -23.60
N LYS A 281 16.43 11.46 -22.33
CA LYS A 281 16.66 12.85 -21.89
C LYS A 281 18.11 13.28 -22.14
N PHE A 282 19.09 12.45 -21.78
CA PHE A 282 20.50 12.77 -21.99
C PHE A 282 20.80 12.97 -23.48
N MET A 283 20.28 12.10 -24.34
CA MET A 283 20.43 12.22 -25.80
C MET A 283 19.78 13.50 -26.33
N ARG A 284 18.55 13.83 -25.91
CA ARG A 284 17.86 15.09 -26.30
C ARG A 284 18.62 16.33 -25.85
N ALA A 285 19.15 16.33 -24.62
CA ALA A 285 19.95 17.44 -24.11
C ALA A 285 21.27 17.60 -24.90
N ALA A 286 21.92 16.49 -25.26
CA ALA A 286 23.13 16.51 -26.09
C ALA A 286 22.84 17.05 -27.51
N GLU A 287 21.73 16.63 -28.12
CA GLU A 287 21.26 17.13 -29.42
C GLU A 287 20.98 18.64 -29.37
N GLN A 288 20.23 19.12 -28.36
CA GLN A 288 19.98 20.56 -28.19
C GLN A 288 21.28 21.34 -28.01
N ARG A 289 22.24 20.82 -27.24
CA ARG A 289 23.57 21.45 -27.09
C ARG A 289 24.31 21.54 -28.42
N TYR A 290 24.25 20.51 -29.26
CA TYR A 290 24.84 20.51 -30.59
C TYR A 290 24.17 21.54 -31.50
N LEU A 291 22.83 21.60 -31.51
CA LEU A 291 22.07 22.58 -32.31
C LEU A 291 22.39 24.02 -31.90
N ILE A 292 22.48 24.31 -30.60
CA ILE A 292 22.89 25.63 -30.08
C ILE A 292 24.30 25.97 -30.58
N ALA A 293 25.24 25.02 -30.50
CA ALA A 293 26.61 25.25 -30.97
C ALA A 293 26.69 25.49 -32.49
N ALA A 294 25.89 24.77 -33.28
CA ALA A 294 25.78 24.95 -34.71
C ALA A 294 25.19 26.33 -35.08
N GLU A 295 24.14 26.76 -34.38
CA GLU A 295 23.52 28.08 -34.60
C GLU A 295 24.47 29.22 -34.22
N MET A 296 25.19 29.09 -33.10
CA MET A 296 26.24 30.05 -32.70
C MET A 296 27.36 30.15 -33.74
N ARG A 297 27.77 29.02 -34.33
CA ARG A 297 28.79 29.01 -35.39
C ARG A 297 28.31 29.73 -36.65
N LYS A 298 27.07 29.47 -37.10
CA LYS A 298 26.48 30.18 -38.26
C LYS A 298 26.45 31.69 -38.06
N LEU A 299 26.07 32.16 -36.87
CA LEU A 299 26.03 33.59 -36.56
C LEU A 299 27.41 34.22 -36.52
N ARG A 300 28.43 33.46 -36.10
CA ARG A 300 29.83 33.93 -36.11
C ARG A 300 30.42 34.01 -37.53
N ASP A 301 30.11 33.05 -38.38
CA ASP A 301 30.71 32.91 -39.71
C ASP A 301 29.93 33.72 -40.80
N ALA A 302 28.85 34.41 -40.44
CA ALA A 302 28.10 35.27 -41.35
C ALA A 302 28.85 36.60 -41.63
N GLU A 303 29.40 36.76 -42.84
CA GLU A 303 30.17 37.93 -43.27
C GLU A 303 29.38 39.26 -43.30
N THR A 304 28.06 39.20 -43.44
CA THR A 304 27.16 40.37 -43.40
C THR A 304 26.05 40.14 -42.40
N VAL A 305 26.29 40.57 -41.15
CA VAL A 305 25.27 40.57 -40.11
C VAL A 305 24.21 41.63 -40.48
N VAL A 306 23.04 41.19 -40.95
CA VAL A 306 21.91 42.08 -41.18
C VAL A 306 21.43 42.59 -39.82
N THR A 307 21.70 43.87 -39.51
CA THR A 307 21.42 44.48 -38.20
C THR A 307 19.96 44.33 -37.74
N ALA A 308 19.04 44.14 -38.70
CA ALA A 308 17.61 43.93 -38.46
C ALA A 308 17.23 42.51 -37.98
N SER A 309 18.05 41.47 -38.21
CA SER A 309 17.74 40.09 -37.78
C SER A 309 18.29 39.74 -36.39
N LEU A 310 19.29 40.47 -35.92
CA LEU A 310 19.98 40.28 -34.64
C LEU A 310 19.05 40.10 -33.42
N PRO A 311 17.97 40.89 -33.24
CA PRO A 311 17.06 40.70 -32.11
C PRO A 311 16.33 39.35 -32.17
N ARG A 312 15.94 38.91 -33.37
CA ARG A 312 15.21 37.66 -33.59
C ARG A 312 16.10 36.44 -33.36
N ASP A 313 17.34 36.50 -33.86
CA ASP A 313 18.33 35.44 -33.71
C ASP A 313 18.78 35.29 -32.24
N ARG A 314 18.92 36.41 -31.53
CA ARG A 314 19.18 36.42 -30.09
C ARG A 314 18.04 35.80 -29.29
N SER A 315 16.79 36.21 -29.53
CA SER A 315 15.64 35.62 -28.83
C SER A 315 15.50 34.11 -29.12
N ARG A 316 15.81 33.67 -30.35
CA ARG A 316 15.83 32.24 -30.69
C ARG A 316 16.86 31.47 -29.88
N LEU A 317 18.09 31.96 -29.81
CA LEU A 317 19.17 31.35 -29.01
C LEU A 317 18.83 31.33 -27.51
N GLU A 318 18.28 32.43 -26.98
CA GLU A 318 17.84 32.52 -25.59
C GLU A 318 16.77 31.46 -25.31
N ASN A 319 15.76 31.31 -26.18
CA ASN A 319 14.73 30.29 -26.03
C ASN A 319 15.32 28.85 -26.07
N MET A 320 16.26 28.59 -26.97
CA MET A 320 16.94 27.28 -27.05
C MET A 320 17.77 27.00 -25.79
N LEU A 321 18.49 28.00 -25.25
CA LEU A 321 19.25 27.87 -24.01
C LEU A 321 18.35 27.62 -22.81
N VAL A 322 17.19 28.28 -22.74
CA VAL A 322 16.19 28.08 -21.69
C VAL A 322 15.63 26.66 -21.76
N GLN A 323 15.27 26.17 -22.96
CA GLN A 323 14.81 24.80 -23.17
C GLN A 323 15.87 23.77 -22.73
N TYR A 324 17.12 23.95 -23.16
CA TYR A 324 18.23 23.08 -22.76
C TYR A 324 18.45 23.06 -21.24
N ARG A 325 18.43 24.23 -20.58
CA ARG A 325 18.55 24.31 -19.10
C ARG A 325 17.40 23.59 -18.42
N ASN A 326 16.16 23.82 -18.87
CA ASN A 326 14.98 23.18 -18.31
C ASN A 326 15.04 21.66 -18.48
N GLU A 327 15.40 21.16 -19.67
CA GLU A 327 15.55 19.74 -19.91
C GLU A 327 16.68 19.14 -19.08
N ARG A 328 17.85 19.78 -19.01
CA ARG A 328 19.01 19.34 -18.22
C ARG A 328 18.67 19.26 -16.73
N ASP A 329 18.03 20.28 -16.18
CA ASP A 329 17.83 20.44 -14.74
C ASP A 329 16.56 19.71 -14.22
N ARG A 330 15.64 19.32 -15.10
CA ARG A 330 14.45 18.54 -14.73
C ARG A 330 14.81 17.18 -14.12
N LYS A 331 14.63 17.00 -12.82
CA LYS A 331 14.76 15.67 -12.20
C LYS A 331 13.68 14.74 -12.74
N ILE A 332 14.06 13.61 -13.32
CA ILE A 332 13.11 12.56 -13.70
C ILE A 332 12.93 11.68 -12.47
N TYR A 333 11.71 11.70 -11.95
CA TYR A 333 11.31 10.96 -10.78
C TYR A 333 10.07 10.13 -11.12
N ASN A 334 10.07 8.86 -10.72
CA ASN A 334 8.94 7.96 -10.91
C ASN A 334 8.35 7.61 -9.52
N PRO A 335 7.24 8.26 -9.12
CA PRO A 335 6.59 8.01 -7.83
C PRO A 335 6.13 6.56 -7.67
N GLU A 336 5.72 5.92 -8.77
CA GLU A 336 5.29 4.52 -8.73
C GLU A 336 6.47 3.60 -8.47
N LEU A 337 7.62 3.80 -9.12
CA LEU A 337 8.83 3.03 -8.82
C LEU A 337 9.18 3.14 -7.33
N GLN A 338 9.17 4.35 -6.77
CA GLN A 338 9.45 4.57 -5.35
C GLN A 338 8.47 3.79 -4.45
N ARG A 339 7.16 3.88 -4.74
CA ARG A 339 6.14 3.15 -4.00
C ARG A 339 6.36 1.64 -4.03
N TYR A 340 6.66 1.05 -5.19
CA TYR A 340 6.88 -0.39 -5.32
C TYR A 340 8.17 -0.86 -4.64
N THR A 341 9.25 -0.07 -4.72
CA THR A 341 10.51 -0.39 -4.02
C THR A 341 10.35 -0.33 -2.51
N LEU A 342 9.59 0.66 -2.01
CA LEU A 342 9.27 0.80 -0.59
C LEU A 342 8.50 -0.44 -0.09
N GLU A 343 7.53 -0.87 -0.87
CA GLU A 343 6.68 -2.03 -0.58
C GLU A 343 7.47 -3.34 -0.57
N PHE A 344 8.39 -3.52 -1.51
CA PHE A 344 9.33 -4.64 -1.51
C PHE A 344 10.14 -4.69 -0.21
N HIS A 345 10.75 -3.57 0.20
CA HIS A 345 11.51 -3.54 1.45
C HIS A 345 10.64 -3.78 2.68
N ARG A 346 9.39 -3.29 2.68
CA ARG A 346 8.43 -3.52 3.77
C ARG A 346 8.14 -5.01 3.98
N LYS A 347 7.96 -5.77 2.89
CA LYS A 347 7.68 -7.21 2.92
C LYS A 347 8.79 -8.02 3.61
N ILE A 348 10.03 -7.52 3.57
CA ILE A 348 11.18 -8.17 4.20
C ILE A 348 11.42 -7.60 5.61
N ALA A 349 11.34 -6.27 5.76
CA ALA A 349 11.63 -5.58 7.01
C ALA A 349 10.69 -5.98 8.16
N TYR A 350 9.41 -6.24 7.87
CA TYR A 350 8.42 -6.59 8.89
C TYR A 350 8.66 -7.98 9.49
N PRO A 351 8.82 -9.06 8.70
CA PRO A 351 9.25 -10.34 9.24
C PRO A 351 10.60 -10.25 9.97
N PHE A 352 11.56 -9.50 9.42
CA PHE A 352 12.88 -9.35 10.03
C PHE A 352 12.83 -8.67 11.41
N ALA A 353 11.84 -7.80 11.64
CA ALA A 353 11.62 -7.15 12.92
C ALA A 353 11.43 -8.16 14.07
N CYS A 354 10.90 -9.36 13.81
CA CYS A 354 10.76 -10.40 14.84
C CYS A 354 12.12 -10.77 15.48
N ILE A 355 13.18 -10.85 14.67
CA ILE A 355 14.53 -11.17 15.14
C ILE A 355 15.10 -10.00 15.95
N VAL A 356 14.97 -8.79 15.39
CA VAL A 356 15.41 -7.54 16.04
C VAL A 356 14.73 -7.36 17.40
N PHE A 357 13.43 -7.65 17.46
CA PHE A 357 12.66 -7.55 18.69
C PHE A 357 13.08 -8.55 19.74
N VAL A 358 13.49 -9.77 19.39
CA VAL A 358 14.05 -10.69 20.38
C VAL A 358 15.39 -10.16 20.91
N ILE A 359 16.26 -9.62 20.04
CA ILE A 359 17.55 -9.04 20.43
C ILE A 359 17.35 -7.85 21.39
N PHE A 360 16.31 -7.04 21.17
CA PHE A 360 15.96 -5.91 22.01
C PHE A 360 15.24 -6.32 23.31
N ALA A 361 14.26 -7.22 23.20
CA ALA A 361 13.43 -7.69 24.30
C ALA A 361 14.23 -8.43 25.38
N PHE A 362 15.21 -9.24 24.96
CA PHE A 362 15.97 -10.05 25.90
C PHE A 362 16.74 -9.23 26.95
N PRO A 363 17.65 -8.31 26.60
CA PRO A 363 18.36 -7.50 27.58
C PRO A 363 17.43 -6.58 28.37
N LEU A 364 16.40 -6.02 27.72
CA LEU A 364 15.43 -5.16 28.40
C LEU A 364 14.59 -5.94 29.43
N GLY A 365 14.17 -7.16 29.10
CA GLY A 365 13.44 -8.05 30.01
C GLY A 365 14.28 -8.48 31.21
N LEU A 366 15.61 -8.66 31.03
CA LEU A 366 16.54 -8.97 32.11
C LEU A 366 16.72 -7.83 33.11
N LEU A 367 16.51 -6.58 32.69
CA LEU A 367 16.57 -5.40 33.57
C LEU A 367 15.30 -5.26 34.43
N ALA A 368 14.17 -5.85 33.99
CA ALA A 368 12.88 -5.80 34.69
C ALA A 368 12.79 -6.78 35.90
N ARG A 369 13.88 -6.92 36.67
CA ARG A 369 14.11 -7.99 37.68
C ARG A 369 13.04 -8.20 38.75
N LYS A 370 12.14 -7.23 39.00
CA LYS A 370 11.12 -7.30 40.07
C LYS A 370 9.68 -7.18 39.57
N SER A 371 9.48 -7.30 38.28
CA SER A 371 8.29 -6.72 37.63
C SER A 371 7.38 -7.77 36.98
N GLY A 372 7.78 -9.04 36.93
CA GLY A 372 6.92 -10.13 36.48
C GLY A 372 6.36 -9.95 35.06
N ARG A 373 5.33 -10.74 34.75
CA ARG A 373 4.77 -10.86 33.40
C ARG A 373 4.03 -9.60 32.93
N ILE A 374 3.29 -8.96 33.84
CA ILE A 374 2.44 -7.79 33.54
C ILE A 374 3.28 -6.58 33.15
N PHE A 375 4.41 -6.33 33.83
CA PHE A 375 5.31 -5.26 33.41
C PHE A 375 6.01 -5.55 32.09
N GLY A 376 6.42 -6.81 31.85
CA GLY A 376 6.98 -7.19 30.55
C GLY A 376 6.01 -6.88 29.42
N PHE A 377 4.72 -7.15 29.64
CA PHE A 377 3.65 -6.78 28.73
C PHE A 377 3.52 -5.26 28.56
N GLY A 378 3.45 -4.49 29.67
CA GLY A 378 3.29 -3.03 29.63
C GLY A 378 4.46 -2.29 28.94
N ILE A 379 5.70 -2.67 29.26
CA ILE A 379 6.89 -2.12 28.59
C ILE A 379 6.88 -2.50 27.10
N GLY A 380 6.50 -3.74 26.80
CA GLY A 380 6.37 -4.20 25.42
C GLY A 380 5.32 -3.42 24.64
N LEU A 381 4.20 -3.05 25.26
CA LEU A 381 3.16 -2.24 24.63
C LEU A 381 3.67 -0.84 24.28
N ILE A 382 4.36 -0.18 25.21
CA ILE A 382 4.97 1.14 24.96
C ILE A 382 6.00 1.05 23.83
N ALA A 383 6.88 0.06 23.87
CA ALA A 383 7.86 -0.17 22.82
C ALA A 383 7.20 -0.45 21.45
N SER A 384 6.07 -1.16 21.44
CA SER A 384 5.28 -1.43 20.23
C SER A 384 4.71 -0.14 19.64
N ILE A 385 4.17 0.77 20.47
CA ILE A 385 3.65 2.07 20.03
C ILE A 385 4.77 2.93 19.44
N VAL A 386 5.92 3.00 20.12
CA VAL A 386 7.09 3.76 19.64
C VAL A 386 7.55 3.21 18.29
N TYR A 387 7.65 1.88 18.16
CA TYR A 387 8.04 1.25 16.90
C TYR A 387 7.02 1.50 15.78
N TRP A 388 5.71 1.43 16.08
CA TRP A 388 4.67 1.75 15.11
C TRP A 388 4.79 3.19 14.60
N GLY A 389 5.07 4.15 15.51
CA GLY A 389 5.34 5.53 15.14
C GLY A 389 6.56 5.69 14.23
N LEU A 390 7.66 4.98 14.53
CA LEU A 390 8.85 4.97 13.68
C LEU A 390 8.58 4.40 12.28
N LEU A 391 7.79 3.32 12.19
CA LEU A 391 7.35 2.77 10.90
C LEU A 391 6.52 3.77 10.10
N PHE A 392 5.59 4.46 10.76
CA PHE A 392 4.75 5.48 10.11
C PHE A 392 5.61 6.62 9.55
N VAL A 393 6.54 7.15 10.35
CA VAL A 393 7.47 8.19 9.91
C VAL A 393 8.33 7.70 8.75
N GLY A 394 8.88 6.49 8.82
CA GLY A 394 9.68 5.90 7.74
C GLY A 394 8.90 5.79 6.42
N HIS A 395 7.65 5.35 6.49
CA HIS A 395 6.74 5.27 5.35
C HIS A 395 6.47 6.65 4.73
N GLU A 396 6.13 7.64 5.54
CA GLU A 396 5.84 9.00 5.07
C GLU A 396 7.06 9.67 4.42
N LEU A 397 8.25 9.49 5.01
CA LEU A 397 9.50 9.97 4.42
C LEU A 397 9.80 9.30 3.07
N GLY A 398 9.50 8.00 2.97
CA GLY A 398 9.71 7.20 1.77
C GLY A 398 8.73 7.49 0.63
N ILE A 399 7.55 8.05 0.88
CA ILE A 399 6.59 8.41 -0.19
C ILE A 399 6.71 9.89 -0.56
N ASN A 400 6.78 10.78 0.43
CA ASN A 400 6.58 12.22 0.20
C ASN A 400 7.88 13.00 0.01
N GLN A 401 9.00 12.54 0.57
CA GLN A 401 10.25 13.32 0.61
C GLN A 401 11.39 12.76 -0.26
N GLN A 402 11.09 11.81 -1.15
CA GLN A 402 12.07 11.22 -2.09
C GLN A 402 13.32 10.61 -1.40
N TYR A 403 13.21 10.22 -0.12
CA TYR A 403 14.28 9.50 0.56
C TYR A 403 14.44 8.11 -0.02
N ASP A 404 15.64 7.55 0.13
CA ASP A 404 15.93 6.21 -0.34
C ASP A 404 14.98 5.18 0.34
N PRO A 405 14.19 4.41 -0.45
CA PRO A 405 13.18 3.49 0.08
C PRO A 405 13.74 2.41 1.01
N MET A 406 15.00 2.01 0.83
CA MET A 406 15.67 1.03 1.69
C MET A 406 15.84 1.62 3.09
N PHE A 407 16.41 2.82 3.20
CA PHE A 407 16.62 3.43 4.52
C PHE A 407 15.30 3.74 5.21
N SER A 408 14.31 4.25 4.49
CA SER A 408 12.98 4.55 5.02
C SER A 408 12.32 3.35 5.72
N MET A 409 12.43 2.15 5.15
CA MET A 409 11.79 0.95 5.70
C MET A 409 12.64 0.24 6.75
N TRP A 410 13.97 0.31 6.65
CA TRP A 410 14.89 -0.39 7.56
C TRP A 410 15.30 0.44 8.79
N LEU A 411 15.17 1.76 8.74
CA LEU A 411 15.57 2.65 9.83
C LEU A 411 14.96 2.25 11.20
N PRO A 412 13.66 1.93 11.32
CA PRO A 412 13.09 1.53 12.61
C PRO A 412 13.74 0.25 13.18
N ASN A 413 14.04 -0.72 12.32
CA ASN A 413 14.74 -1.94 12.72
C ASN A 413 16.17 -1.66 13.17
N ILE A 414 16.88 -0.76 12.47
CA ILE A 414 18.24 -0.36 12.83
C ILE A 414 18.25 0.34 14.20
N VAL A 415 17.31 1.24 14.45
CA VAL A 415 17.19 1.96 15.73
C VAL A 415 16.92 0.99 16.88
N VAL A 416 15.97 0.08 16.74
CA VAL A 416 15.67 -0.92 17.79
C VAL A 416 16.81 -1.89 18.00
N LEU A 417 17.49 -2.31 16.93
CA LEU A 417 18.66 -3.19 17.03
C LEU A 417 19.81 -2.49 17.78
N ALA A 418 20.09 -1.23 17.43
CA ALA A 418 21.11 -0.42 18.10
C ALA A 418 20.78 -0.23 19.59
N ALA A 419 19.52 0.02 19.93
CA ALA A 419 19.05 0.10 21.31
C ALA A 419 19.21 -1.24 22.06
N GLY A 420 18.91 -2.38 21.42
CA GLY A 420 19.09 -3.70 22.04
C GLY A 420 20.57 -4.00 22.33
N LEU A 421 21.45 -3.71 21.35
CA LEU A 421 22.89 -3.93 21.48
C LEU A 421 23.54 -3.00 22.51
N SER A 422 23.08 -1.73 22.60
CA SER A 422 23.60 -0.79 23.59
C SER A 422 23.28 -1.26 25.01
N ILE A 423 22.05 -1.72 25.27
CA ILE A 423 21.67 -2.28 26.58
C ILE A 423 22.56 -3.48 26.93
N ILE A 424 22.82 -4.38 25.97
CA ILE A 424 23.72 -5.53 26.18
C ILE A 424 25.13 -5.07 26.55
N PHE A 425 25.66 -4.06 25.85
CA PHE A 425 27.00 -3.53 26.11
C PHE A 425 27.13 -2.92 27.50
N PHE A 426 26.19 -2.04 27.88
CA PHE A 426 26.18 -1.42 29.21
C PHE A 426 25.96 -2.45 30.33
N SER A 427 25.16 -3.50 30.10
CA SER A 427 24.92 -4.55 31.09
C SER A 427 26.13 -5.46 31.40
N LYS A 428 27.17 -5.41 30.56
CA LYS A 428 28.44 -6.14 30.79
C LYS A 428 29.52 -5.30 31.45
N ALA A 429 29.36 -3.97 31.44
CA ALA A 429 30.35 -3.02 31.95
C ALA A 429 30.16 -2.70 33.45
N GLY A 430 29.09 -3.21 34.08
CA GLY A 430 28.86 -3.18 35.53
C GLY A 430 28.45 -4.56 36.02
#